data_AF-A0A967WWU6-F1
#
_entry.id   AF-A0A967WWU6-F1
#
_cell.length_a   1.000
_cell.length_b   1.000
_cell.length_c   1.000
_cell.angle_alpha   90.00
_cell.angle_beta   90.00
_cell.angle_gamma   90.00
#
_symmetry.space_group_name_H-M   'P 1'
#
loop_
_entity.id
_entity.type
_entity.pdbx_description
1 polymer ?
#
loop_
_entity_poly.entity_id
_entity_poly.type
_entity_poly.pdbx_seq_one_letter_code
_entity_poly.pdbx_strand_id
1 'polypeptide(L)'
;NVTGLGVQLSSIALELSGGQLLPLLFLTMVASIILGMGLTVTAVYIILAVLAAPALIQAGVSPVGAHLFVFYFGIVSGLTPPVALAS
;
A
#
# COMPACT_ATOMS: atom_id res chain seq x y z
N ASN A 1 19.45 -12.66 6.96
CA ASN A 1 18.22 -13.31 7.46
C ASN A 1 17.37 -12.24 8.14
N VAL A 2 16.59 -11.48 7.36
CA VAL A 2 15.69 -10.45 7.90
C VAL A 2 14.32 -11.11 7.93
N THR A 3 13.87 -11.54 9.11
CA THR A 3 12.48 -11.96 9.33
C THR A 3 11.60 -10.71 9.36
N GLY A 4 11.62 -9.95 8.26
CA GLY A 4 10.77 -8.81 8.05
C GLY A 4 9.54 -9.31 7.31
N LEU A 5 8.46 -9.62 8.03
CA LEU A 5 7.17 -9.97 7.41
C LEU A 5 6.77 -8.97 6.33
N GLY A 6 7.08 -7.68 6.51
CA GLY A 6 6.88 -6.64 5.49
C GLY A 6 7.69 -6.85 4.21
N VAL A 7 8.93 -7.34 4.31
CA VAL A 7 9.78 -7.66 3.14
C VAL A 7 9.25 -8.91 2.44
N GLN A 8 8.88 -9.97 3.17
CA GLN A 8 8.27 -11.16 2.56
C GLN A 8 6.95 -10.85 1.85
N LEU A 9 6.08 -10.05 2.47
CA LEU A 9 4.81 -9.64 1.87
C LEU A 9 5.03 -8.73 0.65
N SER A 10 6.06 -7.88 0.68
CA SER A 10 6.49 -7.10 -0.48
C SER A 10 6.96 -8.00 -1.62
N SER A 11 7.73 -9.05 -1.33
CA SER A 11 8.17 -10.05 -2.32
C SER A 11 6.99 -10.82 -2.93
N ILE A 12 6.01 -11.22 -2.12
CA ILE A 12 4.79 -11.86 -2.61
C ILE A 12 4.02 -10.91 -3.53
N ALA A 13 3.88 -9.62 -3.18
CA ALA A 13 3.21 -8.64 -4.03
C ALA A 13 3.95 -8.45 -5.38
N LEU A 14 5.28 -8.47 -5.37
CA LEU A 14 6.11 -8.42 -6.57
C LEU A 14 5.92 -9.65 -7.46
N GLU A 15 5.93 -10.85 -6.87
CA GLU A 15 5.68 -12.11 -7.57
C GLU A 15 4.28 -12.14 -8.19
N LEU A 16 3.26 -11.72 -7.43
CA LEU A 16 1.88 -11.61 -7.92
C LEU A 16 1.73 -10.58 -9.05
N SER A 17 2.54 -9.52 -9.05
CA SER A 17 2.57 -8.53 -10.12
C SER A 17 3.31 -9.01 -11.38
N GLY A 18 4.00 -10.16 -11.31
CA GLY A 18 4.87 -10.64 -12.38
C GLY A 18 6.10 -9.75 -12.64
N GLY A 19 6.50 -8.96 -11.64
CA GLY A 19 7.57 -7.96 -11.76
C GLY A 19 7.20 -6.73 -12.59
N GLN A 20 5.95 -6.58 -13.01
CA GLN A 20 5.47 -5.43 -13.76
C GLN A 20 5.00 -4.32 -12.82
N LEU A 21 5.36 -3.08 -13.12
CA LEU A 21 5.02 -1.94 -12.26
C LEU A 21 3.52 -1.64 -12.22
N LEU A 22 2.82 -1.73 -13.37
CA LEU A 22 1.41 -1.38 -13.47
C LEU A 22 0.50 -2.29 -12.61
N PRO A 23 0.63 -3.63 -12.67
CA PRO A 23 -0.12 -4.52 -11.80
C PRO A 23 0.22 -4.34 -10.32
N LEU A 24 1.49 -4.05 -10.00
CA LEU A 24 1.93 -3.80 -8.63
C LEU A 24 1.29 -2.54 -8.03
N LEU A 25 1.23 -1.46 -8.81
CA LEU A 25 0.53 -0.23 -8.41
C LEU A 25 -0.96 -0.48 -8.17
N PHE A 26 -1.60 -1.27 -9.04
CA PHE A 26 -3.01 -1.63 -8.89
C PHE A 26 -3.27 -2.48 -7.63
N LEU A 27 -2.48 -3.52 -7.39
CA LEU A 27 -2.54 -4.34 -6.17
C LEU A 27 -2.34 -3.48 -4.92
N THR A 28 -1.35 -2.60 -4.95
CA THR A 28 -1.02 -1.71 -3.83
C THR A 28 -2.13 -0.71 -3.57
N MET A 29 -2.76 -0.17 -4.62
CA MET A 29 -3.93 0.71 -4.52
C MET A 29 -5.09 0.00 -3.83
N VAL A 30 -5.45 -1.20 -4.30
CA VAL A 30 -6.56 -1.99 -3.73
C VAL A 30 -6.28 -2.32 -2.26
N ALA A 31 -5.06 -2.76 -1.94
CA ALA A 31 -4.65 -3.05 -0.56
C ALA A 31 -4.73 -1.79 0.32
N SER A 32 -4.29 -0.64 -0.19
CA SER A 32 -4.35 0.65 0.52
C SER A 32 -5.79 1.08 0.81
N ILE A 33 -6.70 0.87 -0.14
CA ILE A 33 -8.12 1.17 0.04
C ILE A 33 -8.73 0.23 1.08
N ILE A 34 -8.53 -1.08 0.95
CA ILE A 34 -9.14 -2.07 1.86
C ILE A 34 -8.66 -1.87 3.30
N LEU A 35 -7.34 -1.72 3.49
CA LEU A 35 -6.76 -1.49 4.82
C LEU A 35 -7.15 -0.12 5.37
N GLY A 36 -7.33 0.87 4.50
CA GLY A 36 -7.68 2.23 4.85
C GLY A 36 -9.13 2.46 5.28
N MET A 37 -10.01 1.47 5.09
CA MET A 37 -11.43 1.59 5.43
C MET A 37 -11.74 1.33 6.92
N GLY A 38 -10.84 0.69 7.67
CA GLY A 38 -11.14 0.21 9.03
C GLY A 38 -10.39 0.91 10.16
N LEU A 39 -9.48 1.84 9.87
CA LEU A 39 -8.49 2.38 10.81
C LEU A 39 -8.31 3.89 10.63
N THR A 40 -7.67 4.54 11.61
CA THR A 40 -7.25 5.95 11.48
C THR A 40 -6.13 6.09 10.45
N VAL A 41 -6.14 7.17 9.67
CA VAL A 41 -5.18 7.42 8.56
C VAL A 41 -3.71 7.20 8.98
N THR A 42 -3.35 7.60 10.20
CA THR A 42 -2.00 7.39 10.74
C THR A 42 -1.65 5.91 10.89
N ALA A 43 -2.56 5.09 11.42
CA ALA A 43 -2.34 3.65 11.57
C ALA A 43 -2.26 2.95 10.21
N VAL A 44 -3.12 3.36 9.26
CA VAL A 44 -3.13 2.87 7.88
C VAL A 44 -1.79 3.15 7.20
N TYR A 45 -1.27 4.37 7.32
CA TYR A 45 0.02 4.74 6.74
C TYR A 45 1.17 3.90 7.29
N ILE A 46 1.24 3.70 8.61
CA ILE A 46 2.31 2.90 9.24
C ILE A 46 2.30 1.46 8.69
N ILE A 47 1.11 0.87 8.59
CA ILE A 47 0.92 -0.48 8.05
C ILE A 47 1.39 -0.52 6.59
N LEU A 48 0.88 0.37 5.73
CA LEU A 48 1.22 0.37 4.31
C LEU A 48 2.70 0.73 4.03
N ALA A 49 3.31 1.59 4.85
CA ALA A 49 4.72 1.94 4.75
C ALA A 49 5.64 0.74 5.03
N VAL A 50 5.20 -0.21 5.86
CA VAL A 50 5.97 -1.43 6.17
C VAL A 50 5.67 -2.57 5.18
N LEU A 51 4.45 -2.61 4.64
CA LEU A 51 3.94 -3.74 3.85
C LEU A 51 4.00 -3.54 2.34
N ALA A 52 3.71 -2.32 1.86
CA ALA A 52 3.48 -2.05 0.44
C ALA A 52 4.51 -1.09 -0.17
N ALA A 53 4.97 -0.08 0.58
CA ALA A 53 6.03 0.82 0.11
C ALA A 53 7.33 0.09 -0.30
N PRO A 54 7.82 -0.94 0.43
CA PRO A 54 9.04 -1.64 0.04
C PRO A 54 8.88 -2.44 -1.26
N ALA A 55 7.67 -2.89 -1.60
CA ALA A 55 7.40 -3.57 -2.87
C ALA A 55 7.58 -2.61 -4.05
N LEU A 56 7.02 -1.39 -3.95
CA LEU A 56 7.16 -0.35 -4.97
C LEU A 56 8.61 0.11 -5.12
N ILE A 57 9.35 0.24 -4.01
CA ILE A 57 10.78 0.61 -4.03
C ILE A 57 11.59 -0.46 -4.77
N GLN A 58 11.34 -1.74 -4.48
CA GLN A 58 12.00 -2.86 -5.18
C GLN A 58 11.64 -2.93 -6.67
N ALA A 59 10.45 -2.48 -7.06
CA ALA A 59 10.05 -2.33 -8.45
C ALA A 59 10.65 -1.10 -9.17
N GLY A 60 11.51 -0.33 -8.48
CA GLY A 60 12.22 0.82 -9.05
C GLY A 60 11.55 2.18 -8.85
N VAL A 61 10.47 2.26 -8.07
CA VAL A 61 9.85 3.55 -7.71
C VAL A 61 10.75 4.27 -6.70
N SER A 62 10.85 5.59 -6.82
CA SER A 62 11.57 6.39 -5.81
C SER A 62 10.95 6.19 -4.42
N PRO A 63 11.75 6.12 -3.34
CA PRO A 63 11.21 5.92 -1.98
C PRO A 63 10.12 6.92 -1.62
N VAL A 64 10.34 8.20 -1.93
CA VAL A 64 9.36 9.26 -1.70
C VAL A 64 8.07 8.99 -2.50
N GLY A 65 8.18 8.59 -3.76
CA GLY A 65 7.02 8.25 -4.60
C GLY A 65 6.24 7.06 -4.04
N ALA A 66 6.92 6.02 -3.58
CA ALA A 66 6.28 4.84 -2.99
C ALA A 66 5.50 5.18 -1.72
N HIS A 67 6.10 5.98 -0.81
CA HIS A 67 5.43 6.42 0.42
C HIS A 67 4.25 7.35 0.14
N LEU A 68 4.38 8.29 -0.79
CA LEU A 68 3.28 9.19 -1.17
C LEU A 68 2.15 8.44 -1.86
N PHE A 69 2.44 7.43 -2.67
CA PHE A 69 1.42 6.61 -3.34
C PHE A 69 0.53 5.89 -2.32
N VAL A 70 1.13 5.16 -1.37
CA VAL A 70 0.36 4.44 -0.35
C VAL A 70 -0.36 5.39 0.61
N PHE A 71 0.25 6.53 0.92
CA PHE A 71 -0.37 7.56 1.74
C PHE A 71 -1.59 8.18 1.06
N TYR A 72 -1.49 8.51 -0.23
CA TYR A 72 -2.58 9.08 -1.02
C TYR A 72 -3.79 8.14 -1.04
N PHE A 73 -3.60 6.87 -1.40
CA PHE A 73 -4.70 5.91 -1.46
C PHE A 73 -5.25 5.52 -0.08
N GLY A 74 -4.41 5.54 0.95
CA GLY A 74 -4.83 5.36 2.35
C GLY A 74 -5.63 6.54 2.91
N ILE A 75 -5.55 7.74 2.33
CA ILE A 75 -6.45 8.87 2.64
C ILE A 75 -7.74 8.74 1.84
N VAL A 76 -7.62 8.48 0.53
CA VAL A 76 -8.77 8.35 -0.39
C VAL A 76 -9.70 7.22 0.04
N SER A 77 -9.19 6.16 0.69
CA SER A 77 -10.01 5.09 1.25
C SER A 77 -11.10 5.59 2.20
N GLY A 78 -10.81 6.59 3.03
CA GLY A 78 -11.77 7.19 3.94
C GLY A 78 -12.88 7.99 3.24
N LEU A 79 -12.67 8.34 1.97
CA LEU A 79 -13.67 8.99 1.12
C LEU A 79 -14.51 7.97 0.32
N THR A 80 -14.11 6.70 0.26
CA THR A 80 -14.86 5.70 -0.52
C THR A 80 -16.15 5.28 0.20
N PRO A 81 -17.25 5.01 -0.55
CA PRO A 81 -18.60 4.81 0.01
C PRO A 81 -18.78 3.84 1.18
N PRO A 82 -18.00 2.75 1.37
CA PRO A 82 -18.22 1.87 2.54
C PRO A 82 -17.90 2.51 3.90
N VAL A 83 -17.19 3.64 3.94
CA VAL A 83 -16.78 4.33 5.18
C VAL A 83 -17.11 5.82 5.13
N ALA A 84 -17.74 6.28 4.05
CA ALA A 84 -18.22 7.64 3.92
C ALA A 84 -19.16 7.92 5.11
N LEU A 85 -18.64 8.60 6.12
CA LEU A 85 -19.40 9.37 7.09
C LEU A 85 -20.18 10.39 6.27
N ALA A 86 -21.36 10.00 5.82
CA ALA A 86 -22.38 10.93 5.38
C ALA A 86 -22.61 11.87 6.57
N SER A 87 -22.04 13.07 6.46
CA SER A 87 -22.38 14.20 7.31
C SER A 87 -23.53 14.96 6.68
#